data_AF-A0A9E2CI17-F1
#
_entry.id   AF-A0A9E2CI17-F1
#
_cell.length_a   1.000
_cell.length_b   1.000
_cell.length_c   1.000
_cell.angle_alpha   90.00
_cell.angle_beta   90.00
_cell.angle_gamma   90.00
#
_symmetry.space_group_name_H-M   'P 1'
#
loop_
_entity.id
_entity.type
_entity.pdbx_description
1 polymer ?
#
loop_
_entity_poly.entity_id
_entity_poly.type
_entity_poly.pdbx_seq_one_letter_code
_entity_poly.pdbx_strand_id
1 'polypeptide(L)'
;MSVGLKLAFGVVVPVLVTFFFAFGILEDSGYLPRLAVLLDRMLRTIGLNGKGLLPLILGFSCISMAILTTRILETKRERFIATFLLVLGLPCAPLLAVMLALLAGMSIWAPVTVFGVIITQIIVVGVILARLLPGRRSDFILELPPIRVPKLRSLANKTVWRVWWFIKEAVPLFLLATFLLMVFEKIGTLSFLERAAKPLMTGLLGLPEQSVEVVIMTLIRRESGAALLKQFSESGMFDGIQVVVCLLVLTFLSPCVNAVLIMLKEQGVKGTLAIMVCVTSYAFLVGTVVNYVCRAFNVSFE
;
A
#
# COMPACT_ATOMS: atom_id res chain seq x y z
N MET A 1 5.68 24.73 5.42
CA MET A 1 4.33 24.56 6.01
C MET A 1 3.18 24.75 5.01
N SER A 2 3.30 25.60 3.98
CA SER A 2 2.24 25.88 2.98
C SER A 2 2.02 24.80 1.91
N VAL A 3 3.05 24.02 1.56
CA VAL A 3 2.98 23.02 0.47
C VAL A 3 2.23 21.75 0.92
N GLY A 4 2.47 21.29 2.15
CA GLY A 4 1.86 20.06 2.68
C GLY A 4 0.34 20.14 2.85
N LEU A 5 -0.17 21.28 3.33
CA LEU A 5 -1.61 21.48 3.51
C LEU A 5 -2.34 21.65 2.17
N LYS A 6 -1.72 22.38 1.22
CA LYS A 6 -2.27 22.56 -0.14
C LYS A 6 -2.35 21.25 -0.91
N LEU A 7 -1.33 20.38 -0.82
CA LEU A 7 -1.38 19.05 -1.43
C LEU A 7 -2.38 18.12 -0.74
N ALA A 8 -2.45 18.14 0.60
CA ALA A 8 -3.40 17.32 1.34
C ALA A 8 -4.86 17.68 0.99
N PHE A 9 -5.22 18.96 0.98
CA PHE A 9 -6.58 19.37 0.65
C PHE A 9 -6.87 19.41 -0.86
N GLY A 10 -5.87 19.77 -1.68
CA GLY A 10 -6.04 19.93 -3.13
C GLY A 10 -6.01 18.64 -3.92
N VAL A 11 -5.26 17.63 -3.49
CA VAL A 11 -5.10 16.36 -4.23
C VAL A 11 -5.78 15.19 -3.51
N VAL A 12 -5.61 15.07 -2.19
CA VAL A 12 -6.09 13.88 -1.47
C VAL A 12 -7.61 13.89 -1.33
N VAL A 13 -8.23 15.03 -0.99
CA VAL A 13 -9.68 15.11 -0.79
C VAL A 13 -10.47 14.78 -2.08
N PRO A 14 -10.16 15.35 -3.25
CA PRO A 14 -10.87 14.99 -4.49
C PRO A 14 -10.71 13.51 -4.85
N VAL A 15 -9.50 12.97 -4.71
CA VAL A 15 -9.24 11.55 -5.00
C VAL A 15 -10.04 10.64 -4.08
N LEU A 16 -10.10 10.95 -2.77
CA LEU A 16 -10.88 10.18 -1.82
C LEU A 16 -12.38 10.29 -2.07
N VAL A 17 -12.90 11.48 -2.40
CA VAL A 17 -14.32 11.67 -2.72
C VAL A 17 -14.69 10.83 -3.93
N THR A 18 -13.91 10.89 -5.02
CA THR A 18 -14.19 10.11 -6.23
C THR A 18 -14.09 8.61 -5.96
N PHE A 19 -13.08 8.16 -5.22
CA PHE A 19 -12.93 6.75 -4.85
C PHE A 19 -14.10 6.25 -4.00
N PHE A 20 -14.46 6.95 -2.93
CA PHE A 20 -15.56 6.53 -2.05
C PHE A 20 -16.93 6.65 -2.73
N PHE A 21 -17.10 7.60 -3.64
CA PHE A 21 -18.30 7.69 -4.47
C PHE A 21 -18.43 6.48 -5.39
N ALA A 22 -17.38 6.15 -6.15
CA ALA A 22 -17.37 4.97 -7.01
C ALA A 22 -17.55 3.67 -6.21
N PHE A 23 -16.85 3.53 -5.09
CA PHE A 23 -16.99 2.39 -4.19
C PHE A 23 -18.40 2.27 -3.62
N GLY A 24 -19.02 3.39 -3.23
CA GLY A 24 -20.39 3.41 -2.73
C GLY A 24 -21.41 2.98 -3.79
N ILE A 25 -21.17 3.25 -5.08
CA ILE A 25 -21.99 2.72 -6.19
C ILE A 25 -21.89 1.19 -6.22
N LEU A 26 -20.68 0.63 -6.14
CA LEU A 26 -20.46 -0.82 -6.14
C LEU A 26 -21.05 -1.50 -4.90
N GLU A 27 -21.02 -0.82 -3.75
CA GLU A 27 -21.59 -1.28 -2.48
C GLU A 27 -23.12 -1.27 -2.52
N ASP A 28 -23.74 -0.13 -2.86
CA ASP A 28 -25.20 0.04 -2.85
C ASP A 28 -25.91 -0.69 -4.01
N SER A 29 -25.21 -1.00 -5.09
CA SER A 29 -25.74 -1.83 -6.18
C SER A 29 -25.82 -3.32 -5.85
N GLY A 30 -25.22 -3.77 -4.74
CA GLY A 30 -25.12 -5.18 -4.39
C GLY A 30 -24.10 -5.95 -5.23
N TYR A 31 -23.20 -5.25 -5.94
CA TYR A 31 -22.15 -5.87 -6.74
C TYR A 31 -21.02 -6.43 -5.87
N LEU A 32 -20.59 -5.71 -4.83
CA LEU A 32 -19.54 -6.19 -3.91
C LEU A 32 -19.88 -7.55 -3.25
N PRO A 33 -21.10 -7.78 -2.72
CA PRO A 33 -21.51 -9.10 -2.22
C PRO A 33 -21.39 -10.23 -3.24
N ARG A 34 -21.73 -10.00 -4.52
CA ARG A 34 -21.61 -11.02 -5.57
C ARG A 34 -20.15 -11.29 -5.91
N LEU A 35 -19.34 -10.25 -6.02
CA LEU A 35 -17.90 -10.40 -6.22
C LEU A 35 -17.26 -11.17 -5.06
N ALA A 36 -17.70 -10.92 -3.82
CA ALA A 36 -17.22 -11.64 -2.65
C ALA A 36 -17.52 -13.15 -2.74
N VAL A 37 -18.71 -13.53 -3.21
CA VAL A 37 -19.08 -14.94 -3.46
C VAL A 37 -18.26 -15.55 -4.59
N LEU A 38 -18.09 -14.83 -5.71
CA LEU A 38 -17.32 -15.31 -6.87
C LEU A 38 -15.85 -15.54 -6.52
N LEU A 39 -15.25 -14.62 -5.77
CA LEU A 39 -13.84 -14.64 -5.39
C LEU A 39 -13.59 -15.42 -4.09
N ASP A 40 -14.61 -15.92 -3.42
CA ASP A 40 -14.47 -16.68 -2.16
C ASP A 40 -13.52 -17.88 -2.34
N ARG A 41 -13.67 -18.64 -3.44
CA ARG A 41 -12.79 -19.77 -3.73
C ARG A 41 -11.32 -19.37 -3.89
N MET A 42 -11.06 -18.22 -4.51
CA MET A 42 -9.70 -17.70 -4.67
C MET A 42 -9.15 -17.16 -3.35
N LEU A 43 -9.95 -16.44 -2.57
CA LEU A 43 -9.54 -15.92 -1.26
C LEU A 43 -9.27 -17.04 -0.25
N ARG A 44 -10.00 -18.16 -0.35
CA ARG A 44 -9.75 -19.36 0.46
C ARG A 44 -8.37 -19.98 0.21
N THR A 45 -7.76 -19.85 -0.97
CA THR A 45 -6.39 -20.38 -1.18
C THR A 45 -5.36 -19.57 -0.38
N ILE A 46 -5.61 -18.27 -0.24
CA ILE A 46 -4.81 -17.30 0.51
C ILE A 46 -5.20 -17.26 2.01
N GLY A 47 -6.13 -18.12 2.46
CA GLY A 47 -6.52 -18.23 3.86
C GLY A 47 -7.46 -17.13 4.35
N LEU A 48 -8.10 -16.42 3.42
CA LEU A 48 -9.16 -15.45 3.67
C LEU A 48 -10.54 -16.03 3.32
N ASN A 49 -11.56 -15.28 3.69
CA ASN A 49 -12.97 -15.52 3.35
C ASN A 49 -13.43 -14.44 2.34
N GLY A 50 -14.52 -14.64 1.60
CA GLY A 50 -15.13 -13.66 0.69
C GLY A 50 -15.32 -12.26 1.29
N LYS A 51 -15.56 -12.15 2.62
CA LYS A 51 -15.59 -10.85 3.34
C LYS A 51 -14.26 -10.07 3.27
N GLY A 52 -13.14 -10.77 3.09
CA GLY A 52 -11.80 -10.22 2.92
C GLY A 52 -11.57 -9.48 1.60
N LEU A 53 -12.48 -9.60 0.63
CA LEU A 53 -12.41 -8.81 -0.60
C LEU A 53 -12.51 -7.31 -0.32
N LEU A 54 -13.34 -6.91 0.64
CA LEU A 54 -13.64 -5.50 0.91
C LEU A 54 -12.38 -4.74 1.38
N PRO A 55 -11.62 -5.21 2.39
CA PRO A 55 -10.34 -4.58 2.74
C PRO A 55 -9.35 -4.57 1.58
N LEU A 56 -9.22 -5.65 0.80
CA LEU A 56 -8.26 -5.73 -0.30
C LEU A 56 -8.53 -4.67 -1.38
N ILE A 57 -9.79 -4.46 -1.76
CA ILE A 57 -10.16 -3.40 -2.71
C ILE A 57 -9.88 -2.01 -2.12
N LEU A 58 -10.19 -1.80 -0.84
CA LEU A 58 -9.92 -0.54 -0.15
C LEU A 58 -8.41 -0.24 -0.01
N GLY A 59 -7.56 -1.27 -0.01
CA GLY A 59 -6.11 -1.16 0.08
C GLY A 59 -5.48 -0.40 -1.09
N PHE A 60 -6.07 -0.51 -2.29
CA PHE A 60 -5.64 0.26 -3.45
C PHE A 60 -5.86 1.78 -3.30
N SER A 61 -6.78 2.20 -2.42
CA SER A 61 -6.92 3.62 -2.08
C SER A 61 -5.91 4.03 -1.02
N CYS A 62 -6.10 3.56 0.22
CA CYS A 62 -5.23 3.86 1.34
C CYS A 62 -5.22 2.69 2.32
N ILE A 63 -4.03 2.13 2.54
CA ILE A 63 -3.82 0.96 3.41
C ILE A 63 -4.31 1.22 4.83
N SER A 64 -4.10 2.43 5.35
CA SER A 64 -4.61 2.88 6.65
C SER A 64 -6.11 2.61 6.82
N MET A 65 -6.92 2.92 5.79
CA MET A 65 -8.36 2.67 5.83
C MET A 65 -8.72 1.22 5.62
N ALA A 66 -8.00 0.55 4.71
CA ALA A 66 -8.19 -0.87 4.48
C ALA A 66 -7.99 -1.69 5.77
N ILE A 67 -6.97 -1.35 6.57
CA ILE A 67 -6.69 -2.02 7.84
C ILE A 67 -7.85 -1.85 8.82
N LEU A 68 -8.46 -0.65 8.92
CA LEU A 68 -9.65 -0.44 9.77
C LEU A 68 -10.84 -1.32 9.36
N THR A 69 -11.01 -1.54 8.06
CA THR A 69 -12.10 -2.40 7.55
C THR A 69 -11.85 -3.89 7.74
N THR A 70 -10.64 -4.30 8.14
CA THR A 70 -10.37 -5.71 8.48
C THR A 70 -11.19 -6.20 9.67
N ARG A 71 -11.77 -5.30 10.48
CA ARG A 71 -12.70 -5.65 11.58
C ARG A 71 -13.93 -6.44 11.14
N ILE A 72 -14.29 -6.37 9.86
CA ILE A 72 -15.40 -7.14 9.27
C ILE A 72 -15.08 -8.65 9.25
N LEU A 73 -13.79 -9.03 9.31
CA LEU A 73 -13.37 -10.42 9.36
C LEU A 73 -13.53 -10.96 10.79
N GLU A 74 -14.08 -12.18 10.89
CA GLU A 74 -14.52 -12.74 12.16
C GLU A 74 -13.34 -13.25 13.01
N THR A 75 -12.35 -13.85 12.36
CA THR A 75 -11.21 -14.46 13.08
C THR A 75 -10.00 -13.53 13.12
N LYS A 76 -9.27 -13.56 14.24
CA LYS A 76 -7.99 -12.82 14.39
C LYS A 76 -6.96 -13.26 13.34
N ARG A 77 -6.98 -14.56 12.98
CA ARG A 77 -6.14 -15.15 11.93
C ARG A 77 -6.36 -14.44 10.59
N GLU A 78 -7.61 -14.34 10.15
CA GLU A 78 -7.95 -13.69 8.89
C GLU A 78 -7.62 -12.19 8.89
N ARG A 79 -7.87 -11.48 10.01
CA ARG A 79 -7.49 -10.07 10.15
C ARG A 79 -5.99 -9.85 10.00
N PHE A 80 -5.20 -10.73 10.60
CA PHE A 80 -3.74 -10.66 10.53
C PHE A 80 -3.25 -10.92 9.10
N ILE A 81 -3.75 -11.96 8.43
CA ILE A 81 -3.42 -12.28 7.02
C ILE A 81 -3.80 -11.10 6.11
N ALA A 82 -5.02 -10.57 6.26
CA ALA A 82 -5.46 -9.41 5.48
C ALA A 82 -4.54 -8.21 5.71
N THR A 83 -4.26 -7.85 6.96
CA THR A 83 -3.38 -6.73 7.30
C THR A 83 -1.99 -6.89 6.71
N PHE A 84 -1.42 -8.11 6.78
CA PHE A 84 -0.12 -8.41 6.22
C PHE A 84 -0.09 -8.23 4.70
N LEU A 85 -1.10 -8.75 4.00
CA LEU A 85 -1.22 -8.63 2.54
C LEU A 85 -1.46 -7.18 2.09
N LEU A 86 -2.23 -6.40 2.85
CA LEU A 86 -2.46 -4.98 2.58
C LEU A 86 -1.15 -4.17 2.63
N VAL A 87 -0.31 -4.45 3.63
CA VAL A 87 0.95 -3.73 3.87
C VAL A 87 2.03 -4.16 2.88
N LEU A 88 2.08 -5.45 2.56
CA LEU A 88 3.14 -6.00 1.72
C LEU A 88 2.84 -5.93 0.23
N GLY A 89 1.57 -6.08 -0.18
CA GLY A 89 1.23 -6.39 -1.57
C GLY A 89 0.57 -5.26 -2.35
N LEU A 90 -0.03 -4.27 -1.68
CA LEU A 90 -0.90 -3.32 -2.37
C LEU A 90 -0.27 -1.94 -2.55
N PRO A 91 -0.06 -1.48 -3.80
CA PRO A 91 0.26 -0.10 -4.05
C PRO A 91 -0.98 0.78 -3.77
N CYS A 92 -0.84 1.74 -2.85
CA CYS A 92 -1.86 2.74 -2.59
C CYS A 92 -1.96 3.75 -3.74
N ALA A 93 -3.08 4.48 -3.82
CA ALA A 93 -3.39 5.35 -4.97
C ALA A 93 -2.28 6.34 -5.39
N PRO A 94 -1.58 7.06 -4.49
CA PRO A 94 -0.51 7.97 -4.90
C PRO A 94 0.69 7.25 -5.53
N LEU A 95 1.05 6.07 -5.00
CA LEU A 95 2.15 5.27 -5.52
C LEU A 95 1.76 4.63 -6.86
N LEU A 96 0.51 4.15 -6.97
CA LEU A 96 -0.02 3.59 -8.22
C LEU A 96 -0.01 4.64 -9.34
N ALA A 97 -0.39 5.88 -9.06
CA ALA A 97 -0.38 6.96 -10.04
C ALA A 97 1.03 7.27 -10.58
N VAL A 98 2.02 7.36 -9.67
CA VAL A 98 3.42 7.57 -10.08
C VAL A 98 3.99 6.35 -10.79
N MET A 99 3.71 5.15 -10.31
CA MET A 99 4.11 3.90 -10.93
C MET A 99 3.61 3.84 -12.38
N LEU A 100 2.33 4.12 -12.62
CA LEU A 100 1.79 4.17 -13.98
C LEU A 100 2.41 5.29 -14.82
N ALA A 101 2.65 6.46 -14.25
CA ALA A 101 3.27 7.58 -14.97
C ALA A 101 4.71 7.28 -15.42
N LEU A 102 5.50 6.63 -14.56
CA LEU A 102 6.87 6.23 -14.89
C LEU A 102 6.90 5.09 -15.90
N LEU A 103 6.08 4.06 -15.68
CA LEU A 103 6.01 2.90 -16.58
C LEU A 103 5.45 3.25 -17.96
N ALA A 104 4.63 4.30 -18.09
CA ALA A 104 4.11 4.74 -19.38
C ALA A 104 5.20 5.27 -20.32
N GLY A 105 6.32 5.75 -19.78
CA GLY A 105 7.47 6.21 -20.55
C GLY A 105 8.50 5.12 -20.87
N MET A 106 8.25 3.87 -20.45
CA MET A 106 9.20 2.74 -20.55
C MET A 106 8.66 1.63 -21.46
N SER A 107 9.52 0.68 -21.83
CA SER A 107 9.13 -0.54 -22.55
C SER A 107 8.02 -1.33 -21.83
N ILE A 108 7.16 -2.01 -22.60
CA ILE A 108 6.00 -2.76 -22.07
C ILE A 108 6.38 -3.90 -21.10
N TRP A 109 7.64 -4.34 -21.14
CA TRP A 109 8.17 -5.33 -20.21
C TRP A 109 8.31 -4.79 -18.78
N ALA A 110 8.46 -3.48 -18.59
CA ALA A 110 8.53 -2.85 -17.27
C ALA A 110 7.21 -2.97 -16.47
N PRO A 111 6.02 -2.57 -17.00
CA PRO A 111 4.76 -2.79 -16.29
C PRO A 111 4.45 -4.27 -16.08
N VAL A 112 4.73 -5.13 -17.06
CA VAL A 112 4.49 -6.58 -16.93
C VAL A 112 5.31 -7.18 -15.80
N THR A 113 6.58 -6.79 -15.66
CA THR A 113 7.43 -7.28 -14.57
C THR A 113 6.97 -6.74 -13.22
N VAL A 114 6.69 -5.44 -13.09
CA VAL A 114 6.26 -4.84 -11.82
C VAL A 114 4.93 -5.45 -11.34
N PHE A 115 3.89 -5.42 -12.18
CA PHE A 115 2.59 -5.97 -11.79
C PHE A 115 2.61 -7.50 -11.66
N GLY A 116 3.39 -8.19 -12.50
CA GLY A 116 3.60 -9.63 -12.42
C GLY A 116 4.22 -10.06 -11.09
N VAL A 117 5.26 -9.34 -10.63
CA VAL A 117 5.90 -9.59 -9.33
C VAL A 117 4.91 -9.30 -8.20
N ILE A 118 4.19 -8.17 -8.24
CA ILE A 118 3.19 -7.82 -7.20
C ILE A 118 2.07 -8.87 -7.09
N ILE A 119 1.51 -9.32 -8.21
CA ILE A 119 0.42 -10.31 -8.20
C ILE A 119 0.94 -11.67 -7.70
N THR A 120 2.07 -12.12 -8.23
CA THR A 120 2.71 -13.39 -7.83
C THR A 120 3.00 -13.38 -6.34
N GLN A 121 3.52 -12.26 -5.84
CA GLN A 121 3.82 -12.02 -4.45
C GLN A 121 2.60 -12.15 -3.54
N ILE A 122 1.49 -11.49 -3.87
CA ILE A 122 0.25 -11.56 -3.09
C ILE A 122 -0.23 -13.00 -2.97
N ILE A 123 -0.15 -13.77 -4.05
CA ILE A 123 -0.57 -15.17 -4.08
C ILE A 123 0.37 -16.04 -3.25
N VAL A 124 1.68 -15.97 -3.48
CA VAL A 124 2.69 -16.80 -2.82
C VAL A 124 2.68 -16.55 -1.32
N VAL A 125 2.78 -15.29 -0.91
CA VAL A 125 2.83 -14.93 0.51
C VAL A 125 1.49 -15.20 1.19
N GLY A 126 0.40 -14.98 0.48
CA GLY A 126 -0.94 -15.34 0.94
C GLY A 126 -1.07 -16.84 1.27
N VAL A 127 -0.62 -17.70 0.35
CA VAL A 127 -0.63 -19.16 0.55
C VAL A 127 0.30 -19.58 1.68
N ILE A 128 1.50 -18.97 1.80
CA ILE A 128 2.45 -19.26 2.87
C ILE A 128 1.83 -18.93 4.24
N LEU A 129 1.25 -17.74 4.41
CA LEU A 129 0.59 -17.34 5.64
C LEU A 129 -0.62 -18.22 5.97
N ALA A 130 -1.36 -18.65 4.94
CA ALA A 130 -2.47 -19.60 5.07
C ALA A 130 -2.03 -21.00 5.53
N ARG A 131 -0.75 -21.35 5.40
CA ARG A 131 -0.21 -22.62 5.93
C ARG A 131 0.45 -22.45 7.29
N LEU A 132 1.16 -21.35 7.50
CA LEU A 132 1.92 -21.10 8.74
C LEU A 132 1.04 -20.73 9.93
N LEU A 133 -0.03 -19.96 9.71
CA LEU A 133 -0.84 -19.46 10.81
C LEU A 133 -1.88 -20.49 11.27
N PRO A 134 -1.93 -20.84 12.56
CA PRO A 134 -2.94 -21.74 13.10
C PRO A 134 -4.31 -21.05 13.24
N GLY A 135 -5.39 -21.79 13.03
CA GLY A 135 -6.78 -21.34 13.28
C GLY A 135 -7.77 -21.88 12.25
N ARG A 136 -9.05 -21.98 12.62
CA ARG A 136 -10.11 -22.34 11.66
C ARG A 136 -10.53 -21.11 10.87
N ARG A 137 -10.84 -21.32 9.59
CA ARG A 137 -11.46 -20.29 8.73
C ARG A 137 -12.91 -20.10 9.18
N SER A 138 -13.45 -18.89 9.08
CA SER A 138 -14.87 -18.71 9.36
C SER A 138 -15.74 -19.23 8.22
N ASP A 139 -16.95 -19.68 8.54
CA ASP A 139 -17.91 -20.07 7.52
C ASP A 139 -18.41 -18.83 6.78
N PHE A 140 -18.34 -18.86 5.45
CA PHE A 140 -18.85 -17.78 4.63
C PHE A 140 -20.36 -17.91 4.46
N ILE A 141 -21.11 -17.18 5.27
CA ILE A 141 -22.55 -17.00 5.09
C ILE A 141 -22.79 -15.54 4.79
N LEU A 142 -23.18 -15.24 3.55
CA LEU A 142 -23.56 -13.91 3.11
C LEU A 142 -24.89 -13.99 2.38
N GLU A 143 -25.91 -13.34 2.93
CA GLU A 143 -27.18 -13.18 2.24
C GLU A 143 -26.96 -12.26 1.03
N LEU A 144 -27.30 -12.74 -0.17
CA LEU A 144 -27.12 -11.96 -1.39
C LEU A 144 -28.21 -10.89 -1.49
N PRO A 145 -27.88 -9.58 -1.47
CA PRO A 145 -28.88 -8.55 -1.70
C PRO A 145 -29.32 -8.54 -3.17
N PRO A 146 -30.59 -8.19 -3.46
CA PRO A 146 -31.04 -7.97 -4.82
C PRO A 146 -30.29 -6.78 -5.44
N ILE A 147 -29.99 -6.86 -6.75
CA ILE A 147 -29.44 -5.70 -7.47
C ILE A 147 -30.47 -4.56 -7.39
N ARG A 148 -30.02 -3.40 -6.93
CA ARG A 148 -30.82 -2.18 -6.86
C ARG A 148 -30.03 -1.05 -7.48
N VAL A 149 -30.73 -0.12 -8.12
CA VAL A 149 -30.10 1.12 -8.59
C VAL A 149 -29.82 2.00 -7.36
N PRO A 150 -28.57 2.46 -7.15
CA PRO A 150 -28.21 3.22 -5.97
C PRO A 150 -28.91 4.58 -5.98
N LYS A 151 -29.49 4.97 -4.84
CA LYS A 151 -30.11 6.30 -4.69
C LYS A 151 -29.02 7.35 -4.51
N LEU A 152 -28.81 8.22 -5.50
CA LEU A 152 -27.77 9.25 -5.51
C LEU A 152 -27.70 10.10 -4.23
N ARG A 153 -28.85 10.45 -3.64
CA ARG A 153 -28.90 11.24 -2.40
C ARG A 153 -28.34 10.49 -1.18
N SER A 154 -28.61 9.19 -1.07
CA SER A 154 -28.08 8.36 0.01
C SER A 154 -26.58 8.09 -0.19
N LEU A 155 -26.19 7.84 -1.44
CA LEU A 155 -24.79 7.66 -1.84
C LEU A 155 -23.93 8.89 -1.52
N ALA A 156 -24.40 10.09 -1.87
CA ALA A 156 -23.70 11.33 -1.61
C ALA A 156 -23.52 11.56 -0.09
N ASN A 157 -24.59 11.39 0.70
CA ASN A 157 -24.52 11.52 2.16
C ASN A 157 -23.54 10.52 2.79
N LYS A 158 -23.57 9.24 2.38
CA LYS A 158 -22.63 8.21 2.85
C LYS A 158 -21.19 8.58 2.51
N THR A 159 -20.94 9.03 1.29
CA THR A 159 -19.61 9.43 0.81
C THR A 159 -19.08 10.60 1.63
N VAL A 160 -19.88 11.65 1.83
CA VAL A 160 -19.51 12.81 2.65
C VAL A 160 -19.19 12.40 4.07
N TRP A 161 -20.01 11.52 4.68
CA TRP A 161 -19.77 11.08 6.05
C TRP A 161 -18.48 10.26 6.19
N ARG A 162 -18.21 9.38 5.23
CA ARG A 162 -16.99 8.55 5.20
C ARG A 162 -15.75 9.41 5.01
N VAL A 163 -15.79 10.40 4.10
CA VAL A 163 -14.70 11.37 3.89
C VAL A 163 -14.50 12.24 5.12
N TRP A 164 -15.57 12.72 5.76
CA TRP A 164 -15.46 13.54 6.97
C TRP A 164 -14.85 12.76 8.14
N TRP A 165 -15.25 11.51 8.33
CA TRP A 165 -14.65 10.62 9.32
C TRP A 165 -13.16 10.34 9.03
N PHE A 166 -12.81 10.11 7.75
CA PHE A 166 -11.42 9.97 7.32
C PHE A 166 -10.60 11.20 7.67
N ILE A 167 -11.08 12.40 7.33
CA ILE A 167 -10.38 13.66 7.59
C ILE A 167 -10.18 13.83 9.10
N LYS A 168 -11.20 13.55 9.91
CA LYS A 168 -11.13 13.69 11.37
C LYS A 168 -10.08 12.76 12.01
N GLU A 169 -9.95 11.53 11.54
CA GLU A 169 -8.96 10.58 12.08
C GLU A 169 -7.56 10.80 11.47
N ALA A 170 -7.47 11.10 10.17
CA ALA A 170 -6.20 11.15 9.46
C ALA A 170 -5.46 12.49 9.61
N VAL A 171 -6.17 13.64 9.57
CA VAL A 171 -5.56 14.97 9.68
C VAL A 171 -4.74 15.17 10.97
N PRO A 172 -5.21 14.82 12.17
CA PRO A 172 -4.39 14.99 13.38
C PRO A 172 -3.13 14.14 13.34
N LEU A 173 -3.20 12.93 12.78
CA LEU A 173 -2.03 12.07 12.58
C LEU A 173 -1.04 12.67 11.56
N PHE A 174 -1.54 13.24 10.47
CA PHE A 174 -0.71 13.91 9.46
C PHE A 174 0.01 15.14 10.03
N LEU A 175 -0.68 15.96 10.83
CA LEU A 175 -0.08 17.12 11.48
C LEU A 175 1.01 16.69 12.47
N LEU A 176 0.74 15.65 13.27
CA LEU A 176 1.70 15.12 14.24
C LEU A 176 2.93 14.51 13.55
N ALA A 177 2.73 13.73 12.48
CA ALA A 177 3.84 13.18 11.69
C ALA A 177 4.70 14.29 11.07
N THR A 178 4.07 15.30 10.46
CA THR A 178 4.79 16.44 9.86
C THR A 178 5.56 17.25 10.90
N PHE A 179 4.96 17.46 12.08
CA PHE A 179 5.63 18.15 13.19
C PHE A 179 6.85 17.36 13.68
N LEU A 180 6.70 16.05 13.89
CA LEU A 180 7.81 15.17 14.26
C LEU A 180 8.94 15.22 13.23
N LEU A 181 8.64 15.14 11.93
CA LEU A 181 9.68 15.27 10.91
C LEU A 181 10.45 16.56 11.00
N MET A 182 9.76 17.69 11.13
CA MET A 182 10.42 18.99 11.19
C MET A 182 11.34 19.09 12.42
N VAL A 183 10.97 18.44 13.52
CA VAL A 183 11.80 18.31 14.71
C VAL A 183 13.00 17.40 14.44
N PHE A 184 12.80 16.21 13.87
CA PHE A 184 13.85 15.25 13.55
C PHE A 184 14.87 15.78 12.52
N GLU A 185 14.40 16.56 11.55
CA GLU A 185 15.23 17.23 10.54
C GLU A 185 16.09 18.32 11.20
N LYS A 186 15.52 19.12 12.11
CA LYS A 186 16.28 20.12 12.89
C LYS A 186 17.32 19.51 13.84
N ILE A 187 17.05 18.33 14.39
CA ILE A 187 17.98 17.63 15.30
C ILE A 187 19.11 16.93 14.49
N GLY A 188 18.98 16.82 13.16
CA GLY A 188 19.96 16.12 12.33
C GLY A 188 19.92 14.60 12.48
N THR A 189 18.90 14.05 13.15
CA THR A 189 18.73 12.60 13.30
C THR A 189 18.36 11.94 11.96
N LEU A 190 17.72 12.68 11.05
CA LEU A 190 17.35 12.18 9.73
C LEU A 190 18.59 11.85 8.88
N SER A 191 19.61 12.70 8.91
CA SER A 191 20.86 12.47 8.17
C SER A 191 21.71 11.34 8.75
N PHE A 192 21.58 11.06 10.06
CA PHE A 192 22.14 9.85 10.66
C PHE A 192 21.43 8.58 10.17
N LEU A 193 20.09 8.62 10.07
CA LEU A 193 19.30 7.51 9.54
C LEU A 193 19.58 7.26 8.06
N GLU A 194 19.75 8.32 7.25
CA GLU A 194 20.18 8.23 5.86
C GLU A 194 21.55 7.56 5.75
N ARG A 195 22.54 7.97 6.54
CA ARG A 195 23.87 7.34 6.54
C ARG A 195 23.84 5.87 6.96
N ALA A 196 22.97 5.51 7.90
CA ALA A 196 22.78 4.11 8.31
C ALA A 196 22.07 3.28 7.23
N ALA A 197 21.14 3.87 6.47
CA ALA A 197 20.40 3.21 5.40
C ALA A 197 21.18 3.15 4.07
N LYS A 198 22.14 4.06 3.84
CA LYS A 198 23.02 4.08 2.66
C LYS A 198 23.64 2.72 2.33
N PRO A 199 24.37 2.03 3.22
CA PRO A 199 25.03 0.77 2.87
C PRO A 199 24.03 -0.35 2.49
N LEU A 200 22.83 -0.33 3.05
CA LEU A 200 21.77 -1.27 2.70
C LEU A 200 21.22 -1.01 1.29
N MET A 201 21.06 0.25 0.90
CA MET A 201 20.48 0.61 -0.41
C MET A 201 21.51 0.55 -1.54
N THR A 202 22.70 1.09 -1.34
CA THR A 202 23.75 1.11 -2.38
C THR A 202 24.46 -0.24 -2.48
N GLY A 203 24.68 -0.91 -1.35
CA GLY A 203 25.36 -2.21 -1.30
C GLY A 203 24.45 -3.38 -1.69
N LEU A 204 23.34 -3.56 -0.96
CA LEU A 204 22.47 -4.73 -1.12
C LEU A 204 21.52 -4.62 -2.31
N LEU A 205 21.02 -3.42 -2.59
CA LEU A 205 20.05 -3.15 -3.66
C LEU A 205 20.68 -2.53 -4.91
N GLY A 206 21.96 -2.13 -4.90
CA GLY A 206 22.64 -1.57 -6.07
C GLY A 206 22.00 -0.29 -6.63
N LEU A 207 21.27 0.45 -5.79
CA LEU A 207 20.54 1.68 -6.12
C LEU A 207 21.40 2.93 -5.87
N PRO A 208 21.13 4.06 -6.57
CA PRO A 208 21.84 5.32 -6.33
C PRO A 208 21.53 5.89 -4.95
N GLU A 209 22.46 6.70 -4.39
CA GLU A 209 22.36 7.24 -3.03
C GLU A 209 21.05 8.01 -2.76
N GLN A 210 20.50 8.65 -3.79
CA GLN A 210 19.26 9.43 -3.75
C GLN A 210 18.03 8.56 -3.44
N SER A 211 18.10 7.25 -3.70
CA SER A 211 17.01 6.30 -3.39
C SER A 211 16.75 6.21 -1.88
N VAL A 212 17.76 6.49 -1.05
CA VAL A 212 17.60 6.51 0.41
C VAL A 212 16.60 7.59 0.83
N GLU A 213 16.71 8.78 0.24
CA GLU A 213 15.79 9.88 0.49
C GLU A 213 14.37 9.52 0.05
N VAL A 214 14.22 8.93 -1.14
CA VAL A 214 12.92 8.45 -1.66
C VAL A 214 12.27 7.45 -0.71
N VAL A 215 13.04 6.47 -0.22
CA VAL A 215 12.55 5.43 0.69
C VAL A 215 12.12 6.02 2.04
N ILE A 216 12.96 6.88 2.64
CA ILE A 216 12.66 7.53 3.92
C ILE A 216 11.40 8.38 3.78
N MET A 217 11.32 9.20 2.73
CA MET A 217 10.15 10.02 2.45
C MET A 217 8.91 9.17 2.20
N THR A 218 9.03 8.00 1.58
CA THR A 218 7.92 7.07 1.38
C THR A 218 7.39 6.48 2.69
N LEU A 219 8.28 6.07 3.60
CA LEU A 219 7.92 5.53 4.92
C LEU A 219 7.17 6.57 5.76
N ILE A 220 7.55 7.82 5.63
CA ILE A 220 6.85 8.91 6.29
C ILE A 220 5.51 9.14 5.59
N ARG A 221 5.58 9.41 4.28
CA ARG A 221 4.47 9.95 3.50
C ARG A 221 4.63 9.58 2.04
N ARG A 222 3.90 8.54 1.63
CA ARG A 222 4.05 7.89 0.32
C ARG A 222 3.91 8.82 -0.87
N GLU A 223 3.01 9.80 -0.81
CA GLU A 223 2.85 10.76 -1.90
C GLU A 223 4.10 11.62 -2.10
N SER A 224 4.87 11.90 -1.04
CA SER A 224 6.11 12.67 -1.14
C SER A 224 7.24 11.85 -1.70
N GLY A 225 7.40 10.61 -1.22
CA GLY A 225 8.39 9.69 -1.78
C GLY A 225 8.12 9.36 -3.24
N ALA A 226 6.86 9.13 -3.62
CA ALA A 226 6.49 8.90 -5.02
C ALA A 226 6.76 10.13 -5.90
N ALA A 227 6.45 11.35 -5.42
CA ALA A 227 6.77 12.57 -6.15
C ALA A 227 8.29 12.76 -6.34
N LEU A 228 9.09 12.48 -5.31
CA LEU A 228 10.56 12.53 -5.38
C LEU A 228 11.13 11.50 -6.35
N LEU A 229 10.60 10.27 -6.33
CA LEU A 229 11.02 9.24 -7.29
C LEU A 229 10.77 9.70 -8.72
N LYS A 230 9.60 10.28 -8.98
CA LYS A 230 9.28 10.82 -10.31
C LYS A 230 10.26 11.92 -10.72
N GLN A 231 10.52 12.87 -9.81
CA GLN A 231 11.45 13.97 -10.06
C GLN A 231 12.87 13.47 -10.39
N PHE A 232 13.37 12.49 -9.63
CA PHE A 232 14.71 11.95 -9.88
C PHE A 232 14.81 11.07 -11.13
N SER A 233 13.72 10.41 -11.50
CA SER A 233 13.63 9.69 -12.78
C SER A 233 13.65 10.66 -13.96
N GLU A 234 12.90 11.77 -13.89
CA GLU A 234 12.86 12.80 -14.95
C GLU A 234 14.20 13.53 -15.11
N SER A 235 14.98 13.66 -14.04
CA SER A 235 16.33 14.24 -14.08
C SER A 235 17.40 13.26 -14.61
N GLY A 236 17.02 12.06 -15.07
CA GLY A 236 17.93 11.07 -15.64
C GLY A 236 18.91 10.45 -14.64
N MET A 237 18.63 10.52 -13.33
CA MET A 237 19.53 10.00 -12.29
C MET A 237 19.31 8.50 -11.99
N PHE A 238 18.24 7.92 -12.52
CA PHE A 238 17.88 6.52 -12.37
C PHE A 238 17.88 5.82 -13.72
N ASP A 239 18.54 4.66 -13.78
CA ASP A 239 18.42 3.72 -14.90
C ASP A 239 17.07 2.99 -14.86
N GLY A 240 16.57 2.50 -16.00
CA GLY A 240 15.25 1.86 -16.09
C GLY A 240 15.08 0.67 -15.13
N ILE A 241 16.13 -0.13 -14.96
CA ILE A 241 16.16 -1.22 -13.97
C ILE A 241 16.05 -0.68 -12.54
N GLN A 242 16.76 0.42 -12.24
CA GLN A 242 16.76 1.03 -10.91
C GLN A 242 15.39 1.62 -10.58
N VAL A 243 14.68 2.19 -11.55
CA VAL A 243 13.30 2.66 -11.37
C VAL A 243 12.38 1.50 -11.00
N VAL A 244 12.44 0.39 -11.75
CA VAL A 244 11.62 -0.81 -11.51
C VAL A 244 11.89 -1.41 -10.12
N VAL A 245 13.17 -1.58 -9.77
CA VAL A 245 13.57 -2.11 -8.45
C VAL A 245 13.11 -1.17 -7.33
N CYS A 246 13.30 0.14 -7.50
CA CYS A 246 12.87 1.13 -6.52
C CYS A 246 11.35 1.09 -6.34
N LEU A 247 10.56 1.06 -7.42
CA LEU A 247 9.10 0.95 -7.36
C LEU A 247 8.62 -0.30 -6.61
N LEU A 248 9.25 -1.46 -6.85
CA LEU A 248 8.94 -2.70 -6.15
C LEU A 248 9.28 -2.60 -4.66
N VAL A 249 10.45 -2.05 -4.32
CA VAL A 249 10.87 -1.86 -2.94
C VAL A 249 9.95 -0.87 -2.22
N LEU A 250 9.54 0.23 -2.85
CA LEU A 250 8.56 1.16 -2.26
C LEU A 250 7.19 0.50 -2.06
N THR A 251 6.81 -0.40 -2.97
CA THR A 251 5.54 -1.15 -2.87
C THR A 251 5.59 -2.21 -1.77
N PHE A 252 6.75 -2.82 -1.50
CA PHE A 252 6.88 -3.87 -0.50
C PHE A 252 7.26 -3.34 0.88
N LEU A 253 8.05 -2.28 0.97
CA LEU A 253 8.46 -1.64 2.24
C LEU A 253 7.33 -0.77 2.83
N SER A 254 6.10 -1.22 2.67
CA SER A 254 4.93 -0.36 2.62
C SER A 254 4.08 -0.37 3.90
N PRO A 255 4.61 0.15 5.01
CA PRO A 255 3.79 0.81 6.00
C PRO A 255 4.21 2.27 6.12
N CYS A 256 3.30 3.19 5.75
CA CYS A 256 3.48 4.59 6.12
C CYS A 256 3.20 4.79 7.61
N VAL A 257 3.66 5.90 8.20
CA VAL A 257 3.43 6.22 9.63
C VAL A 257 1.96 6.05 10.03
N ASN A 258 1.01 6.51 9.20
CA ASN A 258 -0.42 6.34 9.48
C ASN A 258 -0.86 4.87 9.47
N ALA A 259 -0.34 4.07 8.55
CA ALA A 259 -0.62 2.64 8.50
C ALA A 259 -0.06 1.95 9.76
N VAL A 260 1.16 2.28 10.19
CA VAL A 260 1.76 1.73 11.41
C VAL A 260 0.91 2.04 12.63
N LEU A 261 0.45 3.29 12.80
CA LEU A 261 -0.37 3.69 13.95
C LEU A 261 -1.70 2.95 14.00
N ILE A 262 -2.36 2.78 12.85
CA ILE A 262 -3.60 1.99 12.77
C ILE A 262 -3.33 0.51 13.00
N MET A 263 -2.22 -0.04 12.48
CA MET A 263 -1.81 -1.41 12.77
C MET A 263 -1.57 -1.62 14.26
N LEU A 264 -0.95 -0.66 14.97
CA LEU A 264 -0.75 -0.74 16.42
C LEU A 264 -2.10 -0.80 17.16
N LYS A 265 -3.09 -0.04 16.69
CA LYS A 265 -4.45 -0.02 17.23
C LYS A 265 -5.22 -1.31 16.95
N GLU A 266 -5.07 -1.92 15.76
CA GLU A 266 -5.83 -3.10 15.35
C GLU A 266 -5.19 -4.44 15.72
N GLN A 267 -3.87 -4.57 15.56
CA GLN A 267 -3.13 -5.84 15.75
C GLN A 267 -2.35 -5.87 17.07
N GLY A 268 -2.23 -4.73 17.76
CA GLY A 268 -1.39 -4.58 18.93
C GLY A 268 0.11 -4.55 18.62
N VAL A 269 0.92 -4.17 19.61
CA VAL A 269 2.36 -3.93 19.46
C VAL A 269 3.11 -5.15 18.92
N LYS A 270 2.84 -6.34 19.46
CA LYS A 270 3.51 -7.58 19.03
C LYS A 270 3.18 -7.93 17.57
N GLY A 271 1.92 -7.78 17.18
CA GLY A 271 1.47 -8.04 15.81
C GLY A 271 2.08 -7.06 14.82
N THR A 272 2.07 -5.77 15.14
CA THR A 272 2.68 -4.74 14.30
C THR A 272 4.18 -4.95 14.13
N LEU A 273 4.92 -5.19 15.21
CA LEU A 273 6.36 -5.45 15.12
C LEU A 273 6.68 -6.67 14.26
N ALA A 274 5.92 -7.77 14.43
CA ALA A 274 6.09 -8.97 13.60
C ALA A 274 5.87 -8.67 12.11
N ILE A 275 4.79 -7.94 11.76
CA ILE A 275 4.51 -7.56 10.38
C ILE A 275 5.63 -6.65 9.84
N MET A 276 6.04 -5.63 10.59
CA MET A 276 7.09 -4.69 10.19
C MET A 276 8.41 -5.40 9.86
N VAL A 277 8.87 -6.29 10.74
CA VAL A 277 10.14 -7.02 10.56
C VAL A 277 10.06 -7.95 9.36
N CYS A 278 8.96 -8.71 9.23
CA CYS A 278 8.76 -9.62 8.10
C CYS A 278 8.66 -8.87 6.76
N VAL A 279 7.91 -7.76 6.72
CA VAL A 279 7.72 -6.96 5.50
C VAL A 279 9.03 -6.30 5.09
N THR A 280 9.77 -5.75 6.05
CA THR A 280 11.07 -5.11 5.78
C THR A 280 12.06 -6.13 5.24
N SER A 281 12.27 -7.24 5.94
CA SER A 281 13.16 -8.31 5.49
C SER A 281 12.78 -8.85 4.11
N TYR A 282 11.48 -9.02 3.86
CA TYR A 282 10.98 -9.45 2.56
C TYR A 282 11.26 -8.44 1.45
N ALA A 283 11.01 -7.15 1.68
CA ALA A 283 11.21 -6.09 0.70
C ALA A 283 12.66 -6.00 0.25
N PHE A 284 13.61 -6.10 1.19
CA PHE A 284 15.04 -6.13 0.88
C PHE A 284 15.42 -7.39 0.09
N LEU A 285 14.95 -8.57 0.50
CA LEU A 285 15.24 -9.83 -0.18
C LEU A 285 14.77 -9.80 -1.63
N VAL A 286 13.51 -9.42 -1.88
CA VAL A 286 12.98 -9.37 -3.24
C VAL A 286 13.59 -8.24 -4.05
N GLY A 287 13.86 -7.07 -3.45
CA GLY A 287 14.56 -5.99 -4.13
C GLY A 287 15.94 -6.43 -4.65
N THR A 288 16.72 -7.13 -3.83
CA THR A 288 18.03 -7.67 -4.23
C THR A 288 17.91 -8.75 -5.30
N VAL A 289 16.98 -9.70 -5.14
CA VAL A 289 16.77 -10.78 -6.12
C VAL A 289 16.36 -10.21 -7.47
N VAL A 290 15.42 -9.27 -7.51
CA VAL A 290 14.98 -8.65 -8.76
C VAL A 290 16.10 -7.87 -9.43
N ASN A 291 16.88 -7.08 -8.68
CA ASN A 291 18.02 -6.36 -9.27
C ASN A 291 19.04 -7.34 -9.88
N TYR A 292 19.43 -8.37 -9.12
CA TYR A 292 20.39 -9.36 -9.59
C TYR A 292 19.90 -10.10 -10.84
N VAL A 293 18.63 -10.52 -10.86
CA VAL A 293 18.01 -11.18 -12.02
C VAL A 293 17.96 -10.25 -13.23
N CYS A 294 17.47 -9.01 -13.07
CA CYS A 294 17.38 -8.06 -14.18
C CYS A 294 18.77 -7.75 -14.78
N ARG A 295 19.81 -7.63 -13.97
CA ARG A 295 21.19 -7.42 -14.44
C ARG A 295 21.80 -8.68 -15.06
N ALA A 296 21.54 -9.86 -14.51
CA ALA A 296 22.04 -11.12 -15.06
C ALA A 296 21.44 -11.43 -16.44
N PHE A 297 20.18 -11.06 -16.66
CA PHE A 297 19.50 -11.22 -17.95
C PHE A 297 19.67 -10.01 -18.90
N ASN A 298 20.42 -8.98 -18.49
CA ASN A 298 20.71 -7.77 -19.29
C ASN A 298 19.43 -7.13 -19.87
N VAL A 299 18.35 -7.11 -19.09
CA VAL A 299 17.05 -6.58 -19.53
C VAL A 299 17.11 -5.06 -19.46
N SER A 300 17.24 -4.40 -20.61
CA SER A 300 17.05 -2.95 -20.71
C SER A 300 15.57 -2.63 -20.80
N PHE A 301 15.12 -1.71 -19.94
CA PHE A 301 13.74 -1.19 -19.94
C PHE A 301 13.68 0.23 -20.53
N GLU A 302 14.60 0.56 -21.44
CA GLU A 302 14.56 1.81 -22.23
C GLU A 302 13.29 1.89 -23.09
#